data_AF-A0A7X6NUD9-F1
#
_entry.id   AF-A0A7X6NUD9-F1
#
_cell.length_a   1.000
_cell.length_b   1.000
_cell.length_c   1.000
_cell.angle_alpha   90.00
_cell.angle_beta   90.00
_cell.angle_gamma   90.00
#
_symmetry.space_group_name_H-M   'P 1'
#
loop_
_entity.id
_entity.type
_entity.pdbx_description
1 polymer ?
#
loop_
_entity_poly.entity_id
_entity_poly.type
_entity_poly.pdbx_seq_one_letter_code
_entity_poly.pdbx_strand_id
1 'polypeptide(L)'
;MKLVAIVGTNAEFSYNRLLLQWMRRHFSADAEIEVLEISSLPAFSRDLVTSEQDDVLVFAGRVEAADGVIVGCPEYDHSIPAALKSV
;
A
#
# COMPACT_ATOMS: atom_id res chain seq x y z
N MET A 1 -13.38 1.73 13.03
CA MET A 1 -12.26 0.85 12.65
C MET A 1 -11.54 1.49 11.49
N LYS A 2 -10.23 1.71 11.63
CA LYS A 2 -9.37 2.30 10.60
C LYS A 2 -8.58 1.19 9.91
N LEU A 3 -8.74 1.07 8.60
CA LEU A 3 -8.04 0.10 7.78
C LEU A 3 -7.17 0.82 6.75
N VAL A 4 -5.99 0.27 6.49
CA VAL A 4 -5.13 0.70 5.39
C VAL A 4 -5.18 -0.33 4.27
N ALA A 5 -5.53 0.12 3.07
CA ALA A 5 -5.55 -0.67 1.85
C ALA A 5 -4.34 -0.31 0.99
N ILE A 6 -3.46 -1.27 0.73
CA ILE A 6 -2.21 -1.08 -0.03
C ILE A 6 -2.40 -1.58 -1.46
N VAL A 7 -2.19 -0.69 -2.43
CA VAL A 7 -2.11 -1.07 -3.84
C VAL A 7 -0.75 -1.72 -4.09
N GLY A 8 -0.73 -3.03 -4.26
CA GLY A 8 0.49 -3.84 -4.34
C GLY A 8 1.19 -3.84 -5.69
N THR A 9 1.08 -2.78 -6.48
CA THR A 9 1.76 -2.64 -7.77
C THR A 9 2.14 -1.18 -8.03
N ASN A 10 3.25 -0.96 -8.73
CA ASN A 10 3.66 0.36 -9.20
C ASN A 10 3.15 0.69 -10.61
N ALA A 11 2.33 -0.18 -11.21
CA ALA A 11 1.74 0.06 -12.52
C ALA A 11 0.71 1.22 -12.48
N GLU A 12 0.71 2.04 -13.53
CA GLU A 12 -0.24 3.15 -13.70
C GLU A 12 -1.69 2.67 -13.69
N PHE A 13 -1.97 1.55 -14.34
CA PHE A 13 -3.27 0.88 -14.32
C PHE A 13 -3.25 -0.39 -13.46
N SER A 14 -4.30 -0.60 -12.67
CA SER A 14 -4.44 -1.78 -11.80
C SER A 14 -5.90 -2.08 -11.49
N TYR A 15 -6.35 -3.31 -11.77
CA TYR A 15 -7.67 -3.78 -11.34
C TYR A 15 -7.77 -3.89 -9.82
N ASN A 16 -6.68 -4.23 -9.14
CA ASN A 16 -6.62 -4.25 -7.68
C ASN A 16 -6.84 -2.85 -7.09
N ARG A 17 -6.29 -1.80 -7.73
CA ARG A 17 -6.57 -0.40 -7.34
C ARG A 17 -8.05 -0.07 -7.46
N LEU A 18 -8.69 -0.46 -8.57
CA LEU A 18 -10.13 -0.25 -8.74
C LEU A 18 -10.95 -0.99 -7.67
N LEU A 19 -10.56 -2.22 -7.34
CA LEU A 19 -11.19 -3.02 -6.29
C LEU A 19 -11.06 -2.35 -4.91
N LEU A 20 -9.86 -1.92 -4.52
CA LEU A 20 -9.64 -1.24 -3.23
C LEU A 20 -10.40 0.09 -3.14
N GLN A 21 -10.44 0.85 -4.24
CA GLN A 21 -11.23 2.09 -4.34
C GLN A 21 -12.74 1.84 -4.27
N TRP A 22 -13.20 0.70 -4.78
CA TRP A 22 -14.58 0.25 -4.61
C TRP A 22 -14.85 -0.15 -3.17
N MET A 23 -14.00 -0.96 -2.54
CA MET A 23 -14.14 -1.39 -1.14
C MET A 23 -14.23 -0.20 -0.20
N ARG A 24 -13.35 0.81 -0.38
CA ARG A 24 -13.40 2.06 0.38
C ARG A 24 -14.77 2.73 0.35
N ARG A 25 -15.40 2.77 -0.83
CA ARG A 25 -16.73 3.39 -1.00
C ARG A 25 -17.85 2.50 -0.50
N HIS A 26 -17.75 1.19 -0.72
CA HIS A 26 -18.80 0.24 -0.39
C HIS A 26 -18.94 0.03 1.12
N PHE A 27 -17.82 -0.05 1.84
CA PHE A 27 -17.77 -0.29 3.29
C PHE A 27 -17.64 0.99 4.12
N SER A 28 -17.94 2.16 3.57
CA SER A 28 -17.75 3.44 4.26
C SER A 28 -18.62 3.62 5.51
N ALA A 29 -19.68 2.81 5.65
CA ALA A 29 -20.51 2.78 6.86
C ALA A 29 -19.90 1.91 7.97
N ASP A 30 -19.04 0.95 7.62
CA ASP A 30 -18.50 -0.06 8.52
C ASP A 30 -17.05 0.23 8.95
N ALA A 31 -16.26 0.81 8.05
CA ALA A 31 -14.84 1.10 8.28
C ALA A 31 -14.35 2.34 7.51
N GLU A 32 -13.39 3.03 8.11
CA GLU A 32 -12.60 4.04 7.42
C GLU A 32 -11.45 3.35 6.68
N ILE A 33 -11.51 3.29 5.35
CA ILE A 33 -10.48 2.65 4.52
C ILE A 33 -9.64 3.73 3.83
N GLU A 34 -8.37 3.80 4.20
CA GLU A 34 -7.37 4.65 3.58
C GLU A 34 -6.62 3.85 2.50
N VAL A 35 -6.66 4.30 1.24
CA VAL A 35 -5.95 3.63 0.14
C VAL A 35 -4.58 4.29 -0.06
N LEU A 36 -3.51 3.51 0.11
CA LEU A 36 -2.13 3.93 -0.07
C LEU A 36 -1.52 3.29 -1.32
N GLU A 37 -0.65 4.03 -2.00
CA GLU A 37 0.04 3.62 -3.22
C GLU A 37 1.52 3.40 -2.93
N ILE A 38 2.06 2.24 -3.35
CA ILE A 38 3.49 1.96 -3.23
C ILE A 38 4.31 2.60 -4.36
N SER A 39 3.65 3.08 -5.42
CA SER A 39 4.31 3.63 -6.61
C SER A 39 5.11 4.90 -6.34
N SER A 40 4.79 5.62 -5.26
CA SER A 40 5.51 6.82 -4.83
C SER A 40 6.71 6.53 -3.94
N LEU A 41 6.88 5.29 -3.48
CA LEU A 41 7.94 4.93 -2.55
C LEU A 41 9.23 4.56 -3.29
N PRO A 42 10.41 4.92 -2.76
CA PRO A 42 11.67 4.47 -3.32
C PRO A 42 11.83 2.96 -3.13
N ALA A 43 12.58 2.32 -4.03
CA ALA A 43 13.02 0.95 -3.81
C ALA A 43 13.95 0.87 -2.59
N PHE A 44 13.93 -0.28 -1.92
CA PHE A 44 14.77 -0.51 -0.75
C PHE A 44 16.25 -0.43 -1.14
N SER A 45 17.01 0.35 -0.38
CA SER A 45 18.47 0.38 -0.43
C SER A 45 19.03 0.44 0.98
N ARG A 46 20.04 -0.39 1.26
CA ARG A 46 20.74 -0.42 2.57
C ARG A 46 21.59 0.83 2.81
N ASP A 47 21.97 1.52 1.74
CA ASP A 47 22.85 2.67 1.80
C ASP A 47 22.08 3.98 2.02
N LEU A 48 20.74 3.95 1.93
CA LEU A 48 19.89 5.11 2.21
C LEU A 48 19.82 5.37 3.71
N VAL A 49 20.02 6.63 4.11
CA VAL A 49 19.90 7.05 5.51
C VAL A 49 18.42 7.19 5.85
N THR A 50 17.97 6.63 6.97
CA THR A 50 16.56 6.64 7.39
C THR A 50 15.97 8.05 7.49
N SER A 51 16.77 9.05 7.87
CA SER A 51 16.34 10.46 7.94
C SER A 51 16.07 11.11 6.57
N GLU A 52 16.40 10.42 5.48
CA GLU A 52 16.16 10.87 4.10
C GLU A 52 14.96 10.16 3.47
N GLN A 53 14.21 9.38 4.26
CA GLN A 53 13.12 8.52 3.79
C GLN A 53 11.75 8.98 4.35
N ASP A 54 11.47 10.28 4.30
CA ASP A 54 10.24 10.85 4.86
C ASP A 54 8.97 10.16 4.35
N ASP A 55 8.88 9.85 3.05
CA ASP A 55 7.71 9.19 2.47
C ASP A 55 7.51 7.76 2.99
N VAL A 56 8.60 7.02 3.21
CA VAL A 56 8.57 5.65 3.76
C VAL A 56 8.16 5.69 5.23
N LEU A 57 8.71 6.63 6.00
CA LEU A 57 8.35 6.80 7.42
C LEU A 57 6.90 7.23 7.60
N VAL A 58 6.40 8.14 6.75
CA VAL A 58 4.99 8.54 6.74
C VAL A 58 4.09 7.37 6.36
N PHE A 59 4.47 6.58 5.35
CA PHE A 59 3.73 5.38 4.96
C PHE A 59 3.68 4.36 6.10
N ALA A 60 4.83 4.06 6.72
CA ALA A 60 4.93 3.15 7.86
C ALA A 60 4.07 3.62 9.04
N GLY A 61 4.13 4.92 9.38
CA GLY A 61 3.31 5.49 10.45
C GLY A 61 1.80 5.38 10.19
N ARG A 62 1.36 5.45 8.93
CA ARG A 62 -0.06 5.22 8.58
C ARG A 62 -0.46 3.76 8.75
N VAL A 63 0.42 2.83 8.38
CA VAL A 63 0.21 1.39 8.56
C VAL A 63 0.17 1.02 10.05
N GLU A 64 1.13 1.52 10.85
CA GLU A 64 1.19 1.28 12.30
C GLU A 64 -0.02 1.85 13.05
N ALA A 65 -0.57 2.98 12.59
CA ALA A 65 -1.74 3.59 13.18
C ALA A 65 -3.08 2.94 12.77
N ALA A 66 -3.07 1.92 11.90
CA ALA A 66 -4.27 1.24 11.44
C ALA A 66 -4.63 0.03 12.32
N ASP A 67 -5.92 -0.26 12.44
CA ASP A 67 -6.42 -1.46 13.12
C ASP A 67 -6.20 -2.73 12.28
N GLY A 68 -5.97 -2.58 10.97
CA GLY A 68 -5.77 -3.69 10.05
C GLY A 68 -5.30 -3.25 8.67
N VAL A 69 -4.73 -4.21 7.92
CA VAL A 69 -4.15 -3.98 6.59
C VAL A 69 -4.82 -4.89 5.57
N ILE A 70 -5.19 -4.31 4.42
CA ILE A 70 -5.69 -5.01 3.24
C ILE A 70 -4.66 -4.84 2.13
N VAL A 71 -4.22 -5.93 1.51
CA VAL A 71 -3.29 -5.86 0.38
C VAL A 71 -3.99 -6.34 -0.88
N GLY A 72 -4.13 -5.43 -1.86
CA GLY A 72 -4.63 -5.76 -3.19
C GLY A 72 -3.46 -5.79 -4.18
N CYS A 73 -3.00 -6.98 -4.56
CA CYS A 73 -1.86 -7.14 -5.46
C CYS A 73 -2.14 -8.16 -6.58
N PRO A 74 -1.57 -7.98 -7.78
CA PRO A 74 -1.57 -9.02 -8.79
C PRO A 74 -0.58 -10.13 -8.40
N GLU A 75 -0.77 -11.31 -8.99
CA GLU A 75 0.22 -12.40 -8.93
C GLU A 75 1.21 -12.26 -10.10
N TYR A 76 2.51 -12.25 -9.81
CA TYR A 76 3.59 -12.35 -10.80
C TYR A 76 4.39 -13.63 -10.52
N ASP A 77 4.44 -14.56 -11.47
CA ASP A 77 5.17 -15.83 -11.39
C ASP A 77 4.93 -16.59 -10.06
N HIS A 78 3.65 -16.76 -9.68
CA HIS A 78 3.23 -17.41 -8.43
C HIS A 78 3.76 -16.73 -7.15
N SER A 79 4.08 -15.44 -7.22
CA SER A 79 4.54 -14.64 -6.10
C SER A 79 3.94 -13.24 -6.11
N ILE A 80 4.29 -12.46 -5.08
CA ILE A 80 3.95 -11.04 -5.00
C ILE A 80 4.82 -10.21 -5.95
N PRO A 81 4.36 -9.03 -6.39
CA PRO A 81 5.18 -8.15 -7.21
C PRO A 81 6.44 -7.70 -6.48
N ALA A 82 7.57 -7.65 -7.21
CA ALA A 82 8.85 -7.22 -6.64
C ALA A 82 8.77 -5.80 -6.03
N ALA A 83 7.97 -4.91 -6.65
CA ALA A 83 7.70 -3.58 -6.12
C ALA A 83 7.09 -3.66 -4.72
N LEU A 84 6.05 -4.49 -4.51
CA LEU A 84 5.44 -4.70 -3.19
C LEU A 84 6.41 -5.37 -2.20
N LYS A 85 7.23 -6.32 -2.65
CA LYS A 85 8.22 -6.97 -1.77
C LYS A 85 9.31 -6.01 -1.27
N SER A 86 9.55 -4.93 -2.02
CA SER A 86 10.58 -3.94 -1.73
C SER A 86 10.16 -2.89 -0.71
N VAL A 87 8.86 -2.66 -0.53
CA VAL A 87 8.32 -1.67 0.41
C VAL A 87 7.85 -2.36 1.68
#